data_AF-A0A2N5ZEW0-F1
#
_entry.id   AF-A0A2N5ZEW0-F1
#
_cell.length_a   1.000
_cell.length_b   1.000
_cell.length_c   1.000
_cell.angle_alpha   90.00
_cell.angle_beta   90.00
_cell.angle_gamma   90.00
#
_symmetry.space_group_name_H-M   'P 1'
#
loop_
_entity.id
_entity.type
_entity.pdbx_description
1 polymer ?
#
loop_
_entity_poly.entity_id
_entity_poly.type
_entity_poly.pdbx_seq_one_letter_code
_entity_poly.pdbx_strand_id
1 'polypeptide(L)'
;MANIKRWTREEEQFLRENYLNIPNQKLAEKFGVTVIAIQRKLSRLGCVRQKQKKWNGEEEEYLRRNFMKMTDDELAKQFDVTSISIRRKLHRLGLSRLQEKKRMRAKTKAKDGYARNVRERIRKAAGRNTRRERADIYKINQEYKKFQKIYHEIWKKEGVVKDIINNNDGRKMMLVDFEDIGVKKLVMGLNV
;
A
#
# COMPACT_ATOMS: atom_id res chain seq x y z
N MET A 1 -17.15 42.70 15.76
CA MET A 1 -18.08 42.06 16.73
C MET A 1 -19.30 41.55 15.97
N ALA A 2 -19.74 40.31 16.19
CA ALA A 2 -20.93 39.80 15.52
C ALA A 2 -22.18 40.45 16.14
N ASN A 3 -22.85 41.32 15.38
CA ASN A 3 -24.11 41.93 15.80
C ASN A 3 -25.19 40.83 15.96
N ILE A 4 -25.67 40.62 17.18
CA ILE A 4 -26.66 39.59 17.49
C ILE A 4 -28.03 40.16 17.12
N LYS A 5 -28.57 39.77 15.95
CA LYS A 5 -29.94 40.11 15.57
C LYS A 5 -30.93 39.56 16.61
N ARG A 6 -31.78 40.44 17.14
CA ARG A 6 -32.99 40.06 17.87
C ARG A 6 -34.08 39.73 16.84
N TRP A 7 -34.65 38.54 16.97
CA TRP A 7 -35.69 38.04 16.07
C TRP A 7 -37.06 38.38 16.65
N THR A 8 -37.96 38.95 15.86
CA THR A 8 -39.36 39.13 16.26
C THR A 8 -40.15 37.85 16.05
N ARG A 9 -41.36 37.75 16.63
CA ARG A 9 -42.24 36.59 16.46
C ARG A 9 -42.66 36.41 15.00
N GLU A 10 -42.88 37.52 14.31
CA GLU A 10 -43.29 37.57 12.90
C GLU A 10 -42.16 37.08 11.99
N GLU A 11 -40.91 37.49 12.27
CA GLU A 11 -39.74 37.01 11.54
C GLU A 11 -39.51 35.50 11.77
N GLU A 12 -39.70 35.02 13.00
CA GLU A 12 -39.64 33.59 13.31
C GLU A 12 -40.72 32.78 12.57
N GLN A 13 -41.95 33.30 12.53
CA GLN A 13 -43.05 32.68 11.82
C GLN A 13 -42.77 32.61 10.31
N PHE A 14 -42.29 33.71 9.72
CA PHE A 14 -41.88 33.74 8.32
C PHE A 14 -40.82 32.67 8.03
N LEU A 15 -39.80 32.53 8.89
CA LEU A 15 -38.80 31.48 8.76
C LEU A 15 -39.41 30.07 8.82
N ARG A 16 -40.33 29.80 9.75
CA ARG A 16 -40.99 28.49 9.89
C ARG A 16 -41.77 28.09 8.64
N GLU A 17 -42.42 29.06 8.00
CA GLU A 17 -43.25 28.82 6.81
C GLU A 17 -42.41 28.70 5.53
N ASN A 18 -41.31 29.47 5.43
CA ASN A 18 -40.61 29.64 4.17
C ASN A 18 -39.25 28.93 4.09
N TYR A 19 -38.73 28.36 5.18
CA TYR A 19 -37.38 27.78 5.17
C TYR A 19 -37.20 26.64 4.17
N LEU A 20 -38.24 25.86 3.85
CA LEU A 20 -38.13 24.77 2.87
C LEU A 20 -37.97 25.29 1.44
N ASN A 21 -38.63 26.41 1.11
CA ASN A 21 -38.72 26.93 -0.25
C ASN A 21 -37.64 27.98 -0.55
N ILE A 22 -37.20 28.74 0.44
CA ILE A 22 -36.24 29.83 0.27
C ILE A 22 -34.84 29.39 0.73
N PRO A 23 -33.80 29.47 -0.12
CA PRO A 23 -32.42 29.20 0.29
C PRO A 23 -31.93 30.13 1.41
N ASN A 24 -31.03 29.64 2.28
CA ASN A 24 -30.50 30.44 3.39
C ASN A 24 -29.81 31.74 2.94
N GLN A 25 -29.24 31.76 1.73
CA GLN A 25 -28.64 32.96 1.14
C GLN A 25 -29.69 34.07 0.96
N LYS A 26 -30.85 33.72 0.40
CA LYS A 26 -31.95 34.66 0.17
C LYS A 26 -32.63 35.10 1.47
N LEU A 27 -32.73 34.20 2.45
CA LEU A 27 -33.17 34.58 3.80
C LEU A 27 -32.17 35.54 4.47
N ALA A 28 -30.88 35.30 4.31
CA ALA A 28 -29.83 36.17 4.84
C ALA A 28 -29.89 37.58 4.23
N GLU A 29 -30.03 37.67 2.91
CA GLU A 29 -30.27 38.92 2.18
C GLU A 29 -31.52 39.64 2.69
N LYS A 30 -32.66 38.94 2.79
CA LYS A 30 -33.94 39.50 3.24
C LYS A 30 -33.86 40.11 4.65
N PHE A 31 -33.16 39.46 5.57
CA PHE A 31 -33.10 39.87 6.97
C PHE A 31 -31.86 40.71 7.33
N GLY A 32 -30.98 41.00 6.36
CA GLY A 32 -29.75 41.75 6.57
C GLY A 32 -28.75 41.07 7.50
N VAL A 33 -28.70 39.73 7.48
CA VAL A 33 -27.85 38.94 8.39
C VAL A 33 -26.95 37.97 7.63
N THR A 34 -25.96 37.41 8.32
CA THR A 34 -25.13 36.36 7.74
C THR A 34 -25.90 35.06 7.57
N VAL A 35 -25.50 34.25 6.58
CA VAL A 35 -26.04 32.90 6.34
C VAL A 35 -25.91 32.01 7.60
N ILE A 36 -24.84 32.19 8.37
CA ILE A 36 -24.61 31.47 9.64
C ILE A 36 -25.67 31.86 10.69
N ALA A 37 -26.07 33.13 10.77
CA ALA A 37 -27.12 33.57 11.68
C ALA A 37 -28.47 32.92 11.34
N ILE A 38 -28.82 32.82 10.05
CA ILE A 38 -30.01 32.08 9.58
C ILE A 38 -29.92 30.61 9.96
N GLN A 39 -28.80 29.93 9.66
CA GLN A 39 -28.62 28.52 9.99
C GLN A 39 -28.79 28.26 11.49
N ARG A 40 -28.18 29.08 12.35
CA ARG A 40 -28.31 28.98 13.80
C ARG A 40 -29.74 29.22 14.26
N LYS A 41 -30.43 30.21 13.68
CA LYS A 41 -31.82 30.51 14.03
C LYS A 41 -32.75 29.36 13.64
N LEU A 42 -32.69 28.88 12.40
CA LEU A 42 -33.46 27.73 11.93
C LEU A 42 -33.22 26.48 12.78
N SER A 43 -31.96 26.23 13.16
CA SER A 43 -31.63 25.11 14.05
C SER A 43 -32.29 25.24 15.43
N ARG A 44 -32.37 26.45 16.01
CA ARG A 44 -33.05 26.70 17.29
C ARG A 44 -34.58 26.58 17.18
N LEU A 45 -35.14 26.90 16.02
CA LEU A 45 -36.58 26.76 15.74
C LEU A 45 -36.99 25.32 15.40
N GLY A 46 -36.03 24.40 15.24
CA GLY A 46 -36.27 23.03 14.80
C GLY A 46 -36.48 22.87 13.29
N CYS A 47 -36.26 23.94 12.51
CA CYS A 47 -36.48 24.00 11.07
C CYS A 47 -35.25 23.46 10.30
N VAL A 48 -35.09 22.13 10.29
CA VAL A 48 -33.94 21.47 9.66
C VAL A 48 -34.33 20.90 8.29
N ARG A 49 -33.69 21.37 7.21
CA ARG A 49 -33.96 20.87 5.84
C ARG A 49 -33.55 19.41 5.61
N GLN A 50 -32.52 18.95 6.32
CA GLN A 50 -32.03 17.57 6.22
C GLN A 50 -31.90 16.99 7.62
N LYS A 51 -32.77 16.04 7.98
CA LYS A 51 -32.61 15.28 9.21
C LYS A 51 -31.31 14.49 9.14
N GLN A 52 -30.46 14.63 10.16
CA GLN A 52 -29.26 13.79 10.25
C GLN A 52 -29.69 12.37 10.62
N LYS A 53 -29.18 11.37 9.90
CA LYS A 53 -29.32 9.97 10.30
C LYS A 53 -28.76 9.77 11.71
N LYS A 54 -29.54 9.12 12.58
CA LYS A 54 -29.06 8.58 13.84
C LYS A 54 -28.32 7.28 13.52
N TRP A 55 -27.04 7.22 13.88
CA TRP A 55 -26.21 6.05 13.67
C TRP A 55 -26.22 5.21 14.93
N ASN A 56 -26.45 3.91 14.79
CA ASN A 56 -26.29 2.96 15.89
C ASN A 56 -24.85 2.38 15.93
N GLY A 57 -24.51 1.66 17.00
CA GLY A 57 -23.17 1.09 17.18
C GLY A 57 -22.77 0.07 16.10
N GLU A 58 -23.73 -0.73 15.62
CA GLU A 58 -23.48 -1.74 14.57
C GLU A 58 -23.18 -1.10 13.22
N GLU A 59 -23.92 -0.04 12.87
CA GLU A 59 -23.69 0.74 11.64
C GLU A 59 -22.35 1.47 11.70
N GLU A 60 -21.97 2.01 12.86
CA GLU A 60 -20.65 2.62 13.06
C GLU A 60 -19.54 1.58 12.89
N GLU A 61 -19.71 0.41 13.46
CA GLU A 61 -18.76 -0.69 13.33
C GLU A 61 -18.66 -1.19 11.88
N TYR A 62 -19.79 -1.25 11.18
CA TYR A 62 -19.79 -1.53 9.74
C TYR A 62 -18.96 -0.50 8.96
N LEU A 63 -19.13 0.80 9.25
CA LEU A 63 -18.33 1.85 8.64
C LEU A 63 -16.84 1.66 8.93
N ARG A 64 -16.46 1.34 10.18
CA ARG A 64 -15.05 1.09 10.57
C ARG A 64 -14.41 -0.04 9.76
N ARG A 65 -15.16 -1.11 9.49
CA ARG A 65 -14.66 -2.27 8.73
C ARG A 65 -14.60 -2.06 7.22
N ASN A 66 -15.50 -1.23 6.68
CA ASN A 66 -15.72 -1.16 5.23
C ASN A 66 -15.29 0.16 4.58
N PHE A 67 -15.01 1.23 5.34
CA PHE A 67 -14.65 2.51 4.74
C PHE A 67 -13.40 2.46 3.86
N MET A 68 -12.46 1.55 4.11
CA MET A 68 -11.28 1.38 3.25
C MET A 68 -11.55 0.55 1.99
N LYS A 69 -12.64 -0.23 1.98
CA LYS A 69 -13.00 -1.15 0.89
C LYS A 69 -14.03 -0.55 -0.07
N MET A 70 -14.86 0.36 0.42
CA MET A 70 -15.97 0.97 -0.31
C MET A 70 -15.82 2.49 -0.39
N THR A 71 -16.35 3.07 -1.46
CA THR A 71 -16.48 4.51 -1.66
C THR A 71 -17.57 5.11 -0.77
N ASP A 72 -17.59 6.43 -0.62
CA ASP A 72 -18.64 7.11 0.15
C ASP A 72 -20.03 6.94 -0.49
N ASP A 73 -20.10 6.80 -1.82
CA ASP A 73 -21.35 6.61 -2.56
C ASP A 73 -21.90 5.18 -2.41
N GLU A 74 -21.03 4.16 -2.40
CA GLU A 74 -21.45 2.78 -2.13
C GLU A 74 -21.94 2.61 -0.69
N LEU A 75 -21.23 3.20 0.29
CA LEU A 75 -21.69 3.21 1.68
C LEU A 75 -23.00 3.99 1.83
N ALA A 76 -23.17 5.08 1.08
CA ALA A 76 -24.40 5.86 1.06
C ALA A 76 -25.60 5.01 0.61
N LYS A 77 -25.45 4.25 -0.47
CA LYS A 77 -26.47 3.30 -0.95
C LYS A 77 -26.82 2.24 0.11
N GLN A 78 -25.83 1.72 0.83
CA GLN A 78 -26.04 0.69 1.86
C GLN A 78 -26.92 1.17 3.02
N PHE A 79 -26.87 2.47 3.35
CA PHE A 79 -27.55 3.04 4.50
C PHE A 79 -28.73 3.94 4.14
N ASP A 80 -29.07 4.02 2.86
CA ASP A 80 -30.06 4.94 2.28
C ASP A 80 -29.84 6.40 2.73
N VAL A 81 -28.60 6.87 2.59
CA VAL A 81 -28.21 8.24 2.92
C VAL A 81 -27.39 8.87 1.81
N THR A 82 -27.19 10.18 1.87
CA THR A 82 -26.27 10.87 0.96
C THR A 82 -24.80 10.57 1.30
N SER A 83 -23.92 10.61 0.31
CA SER A 83 -22.47 10.46 0.53
C SER A 83 -21.88 11.56 1.41
N ILE A 84 -22.52 12.74 1.44
CA ILE A 84 -22.18 13.81 2.39
C ILE A 84 -22.44 13.36 3.84
N SER A 85 -23.53 12.64 4.11
CA SER A 85 -23.83 12.08 5.43
C SER A 85 -22.75 11.08 5.87
N ILE A 86 -22.34 10.19 4.95
CA ILE A 86 -21.23 9.25 5.17
C ILE A 86 -19.94 10.00 5.49
N ARG A 87 -19.53 10.95 4.65
CA ARG A 87 -18.29 11.72 4.83
C ARG A 87 -18.27 12.42 6.18
N ARG A 88 -19.37 13.08 6.57
CA ARG A 88 -19.52 13.72 7.89
C ARG A 88 -19.45 12.70 9.02
N LYS A 89 -20.05 11.52 8.86
CA LYS A 89 -19.98 10.46 9.86
C LYS A 89 -18.56 9.91 10.01
N LEU A 90 -17.89 9.55 8.92
CA LEU A 90 -16.50 9.08 8.91
C LEU A 90 -15.57 10.10 9.59
N HIS A 91 -15.74 11.39 9.26
CA HIS A 91 -14.99 12.47 9.92
C HIS A 91 -15.19 12.48 11.44
N ARG A 92 -16.45 12.37 11.92
CA ARG A 92 -16.76 12.31 13.36
C ARG A 92 -16.21 11.07 14.05
N LEU A 93 -16.06 9.96 13.33
CA LEU A 93 -15.44 8.73 13.83
C LEU A 93 -13.90 8.74 13.77
N GLY A 94 -13.30 9.82 13.25
CA GLY A 94 -11.85 9.92 13.04
C GLY A 94 -11.35 9.05 11.89
N LEU A 95 -12.23 8.57 11.01
CA LEU A 95 -11.89 7.66 9.92
C LEU A 95 -11.50 8.47 8.67
N SER A 96 -10.21 8.46 8.35
CA SER A 96 -9.67 9.12 7.16
C SER A 96 -8.88 8.15 6.29
N ARG A 97 -9.35 7.92 5.06
CA ARG A 97 -8.66 7.06 4.09
C ARG A 97 -7.24 7.53 3.81
N LEU A 98 -7.02 8.84 3.79
CA LEU A 98 -5.69 9.42 3.56
C LEU A 98 -4.74 9.09 4.71
N GLN A 99 -5.19 9.30 5.96
CA GLN A 99 -4.36 9.01 7.14
C GLN A 99 -4.07 7.51 7.26
N GLU A 100 -5.06 6.65 7.02
CA GLU A 100 -4.87 5.20 7.09
C GLU A 100 -3.90 4.71 6.00
N LYS A 101 -3.98 5.24 4.77
CA LYS A 101 -2.99 4.96 3.71
C LYS A 101 -1.57 5.39 4.11
N LYS A 102 -1.41 6.55 4.75
CA LYS A 102 -0.09 7.00 5.25
C LYS A 102 0.45 6.04 6.32
N ARG A 103 -0.40 5.64 7.27
CA ARG A 103 -0.05 4.69 8.33
C ARG A 103 0.38 3.33 7.77
N MET A 104 -0.37 2.80 6.80
CA MET A 104 -0.06 1.53 6.13
C MET A 104 1.28 1.59 5.40
N ARG A 105 1.54 2.66 4.63
CA ARG A 105 2.83 2.87 3.95
C ARG A 105 4.01 2.96 4.93
N ALA A 106 3.83 3.64 6.05
CA ALA A 106 4.86 3.73 7.09
C ALA A 106 5.20 2.35 7.67
N LYS A 107 4.19 1.52 7.93
CA LYS A 107 4.38 0.13 8.39
C LYS A 107 5.14 -0.73 7.37
N THR A 108 4.79 -0.65 6.08
CA THR A 108 5.51 -1.36 5.02
C THR A 108 6.98 -0.93 4.96
N LYS A 109 7.24 0.39 4.96
CA LYS A 109 8.63 0.92 4.98
C LYS A 109 9.43 0.43 6.17
N ALA A 110 8.82 0.36 7.36
CA ALA A 110 9.49 -0.17 8.55
C ALA A 110 9.83 -1.66 8.41
N LYS A 111 8.92 -2.47 7.86
CA LYS A 111 9.16 -3.90 7.57
C LYS A 111 10.26 -4.10 6.53
N ASP A 112 10.24 -3.32 5.45
CA ASP A 112 11.26 -3.37 4.40
C ASP A 112 12.63 -2.93 4.93
N GLY A 113 12.67 -1.90 5.78
CA GLY A 113 13.88 -1.46 6.48
C GLY A 113 14.45 -2.54 7.39
N TYR A 114 13.61 -3.20 8.18
CA TYR A 114 14.01 -4.33 9.00
C TYR A 114 14.59 -5.48 8.15
N ALA A 115 13.90 -5.88 7.08
CA ALA A 115 14.37 -6.92 6.17
C ALA A 115 15.71 -6.55 5.51
N ARG A 116 15.91 -5.28 5.12
CA ARG A 116 17.18 -4.78 4.59
C ARG A 116 18.30 -4.88 5.62
N ASN A 117 18.05 -4.46 6.85
CA ASN A 117 19.03 -4.53 7.94
C ASN A 117 19.43 -5.97 8.25
N VAL A 118 18.48 -6.91 8.24
CA VAL A 118 18.77 -8.35 8.41
C VAL A 118 19.66 -8.86 7.28
N ARG A 119 19.35 -8.53 6.01
CA ARG A 119 20.20 -8.90 4.86
C ARG A 119 21.60 -8.33 4.97
N GLU A 120 21.74 -7.07 5.40
CA GLU A 120 23.05 -6.46 5.64
C GLU A 120 23.83 -7.16 6.75
N ARG A 121 23.18 -7.54 7.85
CA ARG A 121 23.82 -8.29 8.94
C ARG A 121 24.30 -9.66 8.47
N ILE A 122 23.47 -10.39 7.72
CA ILE A 122 23.85 -11.67 7.10
C ILE A 122 25.05 -11.47 6.17
N ARG A 123 25.02 -10.46 5.29
CA ARG A 123 26.13 -10.12 4.38
C ARG A 123 27.43 -9.81 5.14
N LYS A 124 27.35 -9.07 6.25
CA LYS A 124 28.51 -8.71 7.08
C LYS A 124 29.03 -9.92 7.87
N ALA A 125 28.13 -10.75 8.41
CA ALA A 125 28.47 -11.95 9.17
C ALA A 125 29.03 -13.08 8.29
N ALA A 126 28.61 -13.16 7.03
CA ALA A 126 29.20 -14.07 6.03
C ALA A 126 30.68 -13.74 5.70
N GLY A 127 31.24 -12.67 6.29
CA GLY A 127 32.62 -12.25 6.10
C GLY A 127 32.90 -11.73 4.68
N ARG A 128 34.04 -11.07 4.48
CA ARG A 128 34.52 -10.63 3.16
C ARG A 128 34.91 -11.79 2.22
N ASN A 129 34.31 -12.98 2.40
CA ASN A 129 34.54 -14.14 1.54
C ASN A 129 33.45 -14.30 0.48
N THR A 130 32.93 -13.18 -0.02
CA THR A 130 32.38 -13.08 -1.36
C THR A 130 33.39 -12.38 -2.26
N ARG A 131 34.66 -12.84 -2.22
CA ARG A 131 35.43 -12.84 -3.46
C ARG A 131 34.56 -13.70 -4.38
N ARG A 132 33.90 -13.09 -5.38
CA ARG A 132 33.42 -13.89 -6.52
C ARG A 132 34.69 -14.62 -6.98
N GLU A 133 34.86 -15.88 -6.59
CA GLU A 133 35.88 -16.74 -7.14
C GLU A 133 35.64 -16.64 -8.65
N ARG A 134 36.52 -15.91 -9.35
CA ARG A 134 36.42 -15.77 -10.79
C ARG A 134 36.45 -17.19 -11.31
N ALA A 135 35.42 -17.55 -12.08
CA ALA A 135 35.36 -18.85 -12.68
C ALA A 135 36.61 -19.03 -13.56
N ASP A 136 37.35 -20.11 -13.35
CA ASP A 136 38.52 -20.40 -14.17
C ASP A 136 38.04 -20.78 -15.57
N ILE A 137 38.70 -20.24 -16.60
CA ILE A 137 38.37 -20.62 -17.98
C ILE A 137 38.66 -22.12 -18.16
N TYR A 138 37.67 -22.86 -18.65
CA TYR A 138 37.80 -24.28 -18.93
C TYR A 138 38.84 -24.52 -20.04
N LYS A 139 39.78 -25.42 -19.78
CA LYS A 139 40.82 -25.88 -20.69
C LYS A 139 40.92 -27.40 -20.58
N ILE A 140 40.89 -28.08 -21.72
CA ILE A 140 40.88 -29.54 -21.77
C ILE A 140 42.15 -30.18 -21.17
N ASN A 141 43.28 -29.48 -21.17
CA ASN A 141 44.57 -29.94 -20.65
C ASN A 141 44.86 -29.50 -19.20
N GLN A 142 43.84 -29.05 -18.47
CA GLN A 142 43.98 -28.57 -17.09
C GLN A 142 43.27 -29.51 -16.11
N GLU A 143 43.85 -29.70 -14.93
CA GLU A 143 43.18 -30.40 -13.84
C GLU A 143 42.26 -29.47 -13.04
N TYR A 144 41.10 -29.97 -12.65
CA TYR A 144 40.08 -29.26 -11.89
C TYR A 144 39.76 -29.99 -10.59
N LYS A 145 39.27 -29.26 -9.59
CA LYS A 145 38.84 -29.80 -8.30
C LYS A 145 37.32 -29.79 -8.20
N LYS A 146 36.78 -30.72 -7.40
CA LYS A 146 35.36 -30.73 -7.03
C LYS A 146 35.00 -29.40 -6.35
N PHE A 147 33.83 -28.87 -6.68
CA PHE A 147 33.30 -27.55 -6.29
C PHE A 147 33.99 -26.31 -6.87
N GLN A 148 34.99 -26.47 -7.75
CA GLN A 148 35.59 -25.34 -8.45
C GLN A 148 34.59 -24.72 -9.44
N LYS A 149 34.59 -23.39 -9.55
CA LYS A 149 33.83 -22.66 -10.58
C LYS A 149 34.63 -22.58 -11.87
N ILE A 150 33.99 -22.90 -12.98
CA ILE A 150 34.58 -22.81 -14.31
C ILE A 150 33.69 -22.04 -15.29
N TYR A 151 34.31 -21.39 -16.28
CA TYR A 151 33.64 -20.74 -17.40
C TYR A 151 33.94 -21.49 -18.70
N HIS A 152 32.91 -21.88 -19.43
CA HIS A 152 33.07 -22.54 -20.73
C HIS A 152 32.93 -21.53 -21.87
N GLU A 153 34.02 -21.22 -22.58
CA GLU A 153 34.05 -20.14 -23.58
C GLU A 153 33.08 -20.34 -24.74
N ILE A 154 32.89 -21.59 -25.19
CA ILE A 154 31.96 -21.91 -26.30
C ILE A 154 30.51 -21.73 -25.86
N TRP A 155 30.19 -22.09 -24.61
CA TRP A 155 28.80 -22.01 -24.12
C TRP A 155 28.49 -20.67 -23.48
N LYS A 156 29.51 -19.86 -23.18
CA LYS A 156 29.43 -18.59 -22.47
C LYS A 156 28.67 -18.68 -21.14
N LYS A 157 28.89 -19.78 -20.41
CA LYS A 157 28.23 -20.06 -19.13
C LYS A 157 29.24 -20.42 -18.04
N GLU A 158 28.91 -20.02 -16.81
CA GLU A 158 29.59 -20.47 -15.60
C GLU A 158 28.93 -21.76 -15.09
N GLY A 159 29.74 -22.66 -14.56
CA GLY A 159 29.29 -23.90 -13.96
C GLY A 159 30.18 -24.32 -12.80
N VAL A 160 29.67 -25.23 -11.96
CA VAL A 160 30.38 -25.76 -10.80
C VAL A 160 30.68 -27.23 -11.02
N VAL A 161 31.94 -27.63 -10.80
CA VAL A 161 32.34 -29.04 -10.86
C VAL A 161 31.65 -29.82 -9.74
N LYS A 162 30.75 -30.73 -10.10
CA LYS A 162 30.03 -31.59 -9.15
C LYS A 162 30.79 -32.87 -8.86
N ASP A 163 31.47 -33.43 -9.84
CA ASP A 163 32.23 -34.66 -9.65
C ASP A 163 33.32 -34.86 -10.71
N ILE A 164 34.24 -35.78 -10.43
CA ILE A 164 35.29 -36.18 -11.35
C ILE A 164 35.22 -37.71 -11.49
N ILE A 165 35.09 -38.17 -12.73
CA ILE A 165 34.91 -39.57 -13.09
C ILE A 165 35.99 -40.00 -14.07
N ASN A 166 36.32 -41.28 -14.09
CA ASN A 166 37.17 -41.86 -15.13
C ASN A 166 36.28 -42.41 -16.25
N ASN A 167 36.62 -42.09 -17.49
CA ASN A 167 36.00 -42.71 -18.66
C ASN A 167 36.57 -44.11 -18.91
N ASN A 168 35.86 -44.95 -19.66
CA ASN A 168 36.29 -46.32 -19.98
C ASN A 168 37.66 -46.36 -20.70
N ASP A 169 38.00 -45.28 -21.40
CA ASP A 169 39.24 -45.11 -22.16
C ASP A 169 40.42 -44.63 -21.29
N GLY A 170 40.25 -44.60 -19.95
CA GLY A 170 41.26 -44.16 -18.98
C GLY A 170 41.40 -42.63 -18.83
N ARG A 171 40.62 -41.84 -19.57
CA ARG A 171 40.63 -40.37 -19.50
C ARG A 171 39.82 -39.86 -18.31
N LYS A 172 40.31 -38.84 -17.60
CA LYS A 172 39.55 -38.17 -16.55
C LYS A 172 38.52 -37.21 -17.17
N MET A 173 37.31 -37.21 -16.63
CA MET A 173 36.23 -36.31 -16.98
C MET A 173 35.66 -35.65 -15.72
N MET A 174 35.08 -34.47 -15.89
CA MET A 174 34.40 -33.72 -14.84
C MET A 174 32.93 -33.53 -15.19
N LEU A 175 32.06 -33.75 -14.21
CA LEU A 175 30.64 -33.41 -14.28
C LEU A 175 30.48 -31.97 -13.80
N VAL A 176 29.98 -31.10 -14.67
CA VAL A 176 29.83 -29.67 -14.38
C VAL A 176 28.37 -29.29 -14.52
N ASP A 177 27.82 -28.73 -13.45
CA ASP A 177 26.47 -28.21 -13.42
C ASP A 177 26.49 -26.73 -13.80
N PHE A 178 25.92 -26.41 -14.96
CA PHE A 178 25.81 -25.05 -15.46
C PHE A 178 24.41 -24.52 -15.17
N GLU A 179 24.33 -23.28 -14.66
CA GLU A 179 23.10 -22.69 -14.08
C GLU A 179 21.86 -22.78 -14.99
N ASP A 180 22.01 -22.75 -16.33
CA ASP A 180 20.89 -22.74 -17.28
C ASP A 180 20.81 -23.97 -18.21
N ILE A 181 21.86 -24.78 -18.31
CA ILE A 181 21.95 -25.89 -19.29
C ILE A 181 22.13 -27.27 -18.62
N GLY A 182 22.10 -27.30 -17.28
CA GLY A 182 22.20 -28.49 -16.47
C GLY A 182 23.60 -29.12 -16.47
N VAL A 183 23.66 -30.39 -16.06
CA VAL A 183 24.92 -31.11 -15.89
C VAL A 183 25.49 -31.55 -17.24
N LYS A 184 26.75 -31.17 -17.52
CA LYS A 184 27.53 -31.58 -18.70
C LYS A 184 28.78 -32.33 -18.29
N LYS A 185 29.23 -33.25 -19.15
CA LYS A 185 30.51 -33.96 -18.99
C LYS A 185 31.58 -33.24 -19.79
N LEU A 186 32.68 -32.86 -19.16
CA LEU A 186 33.85 -32.25 -19.82
C LEU A 186 35.09 -33.11 -19.59
N VAL A 187 36.01 -33.15 -20.55
CA VAL A 187 37.27 -33.91 -20.43
C VAL A 187 38.30 -33.06 -19.68
N MET A 188 39.18 -33.69 -18.90
CA MET A 188 40.31 -33.01 -18.25
C MET A 188 41.58 -33.85 -18.35
N GLY A 189 42.72 -33.19 -18.58
CA GLY A 189 44.05 -33.80 -18.57
C GLY A 189 44.31 -34.75 -19.75
N LEU A 190 44.27 -34.26 -20.99
CA LEU A 190 44.89 -34.99 -22.11
C LEU A 190 46.41 -34.81 -22.03
N ASN A 191 47.13 -35.91 -21.81
CA ASN A 191 48.53 -35.98 -22.21
C ASN A 191 48.55 -36.07 -23.74
N VAL A 192 49.13 -35.06 -24.39
CA VAL A 192 49.51 -35.15 -25.81
C VAL A 192 50.69 -36.08 -25.95
#